data_AF-A0A1M4EE63-F1
#
_entry.id   AF-A0A1M4EE63-F1
#
_cell.length_a   1.000
_cell.length_b   1.000
_cell.length_c   1.000
_cell.angle_alpha   90.00
_cell.angle_beta   90.00
_cell.angle_gamma   90.00
#
_symmetry.space_group_name_H-M   'P 1'
#
loop_
_entity.id
_entity.type
_entity.pdbx_description
1 polymer ?
#
loop_
_entity_poly.entity_id
_entity_poly.type
_entity_poly.pdbx_seq_one_letter_code
_entity_poly.pdbx_strand_id
1 'polypeptide(L)'
;MCVPVKAGACASTLRLFRTASGERTAVAFTSPLKLAKVLGPHQPWVLLTAPALRSMLAGLDVAGIVTDPAGTMSAPAAQQQVS
;
A
#
# COMPACT_ATOMS: atom_id res chain seq x y z
N MET A 1 10.12 -3.83 0.11
CA MET A 1 8.70 -3.58 0.47
C MET A 1 7.81 -4.20 -0.60
N CYS A 2 6.63 -4.70 -0.22
CA CYS A 2 5.64 -5.23 -1.17
C CYS A 2 4.81 -4.07 -1.72
N VAL A 3 4.94 -3.79 -3.02
CA VAL A 3 4.31 -2.63 -3.68
C VAL A 3 3.22 -3.11 -4.63
N PRO A 4 1.96 -2.65 -4.48
CA PRO A 4 0.87 -3.07 -5.34
C PRO A 4 1.07 -2.59 -6.79
N VAL A 5 0.77 -3.48 -7.73
CA VAL A 5 0.79 -3.17 -9.16
C VAL A 5 -0.53 -3.58 -9.82
N LYS A 6 -0.84 -2.97 -10.96
CA LYS A 6 -1.84 -3.51 -11.88
C LYS A 6 -1.09 -4.30 -12.95
N ALA A 7 -1.37 -5.59 -13.04
CA ALA A 7 -0.87 -6.43 -14.12
C ALA A 7 -1.61 -6.07 -15.43
N GLY A 8 -0.86 -5.77 -16.47
CA GLY A 8 -1.33 -5.69 -17.86
C GLY A 8 -0.80 -6.86 -18.68
N ALA A 9 -1.19 -6.94 -19.95
CA ALA A 9 -0.81 -8.04 -20.84
C ALA A 9 0.72 -8.21 -21.00
N CYS A 10 1.45 -7.09 -21.04
CA CYS A 10 2.90 -7.08 -21.29
C CYS A 10 3.72 -6.38 -20.19
N ALA A 11 3.08 -5.67 -19.27
CA ALA A 11 3.76 -4.84 -18.28
C ALA A 11 2.97 -4.72 -16.98
N SER A 12 3.67 -4.48 -15.88
CA SER A 12 3.09 -4.10 -14.60
C SER A 12 3.22 -2.60 -14.39
N THR A 13 2.15 -1.98 -13.88
CA THR A 13 2.14 -0.55 -13.55
C THR A 13 1.96 -0.35 -12.07
N LEU A 14 2.67 0.62 -11.46
CA LEU A 14 2.45 0.96 -10.06
C LEU A 14 0.98 1.36 -9.84
N ARG A 15 0.34 0.77 -8.84
CA ARG A 15 -1.02 1.15 -8.46
C ARG A 15 -0.94 2.33 -7.48
N LEU A 16 -1.35 3.51 -7.93
CA LEU A 16 -1.52 4.67 -7.07
C LEU A 16 -2.91 4.67 -6.42
N PHE A 17 -2.98 5.27 -5.23
CA PHE A 17 -4.17 5.40 -4.41
C PHE A 17 -4.44 6.87 -4.11
N ARG A 18 -5.51 7.14 -3.36
CA ARG A 18 -5.80 8.47 -2.83
C ARG A 18 -5.80 8.46 -1.31
N THR A 19 -5.26 9.52 -0.71
CA THR A 19 -5.42 9.83 0.71
C THR A 19 -6.87 10.22 1.01
N ALA A 20 -7.23 10.37 2.29
CA ALA A 20 -8.52 10.93 2.69
C ALA A 20 -8.72 12.39 2.22
N SER A 21 -7.62 13.15 2.07
CA SER A 21 -7.62 14.49 1.46
C SER A 21 -7.78 14.47 -0.06
N GLY A 22 -7.75 13.30 -0.70
CA GLY A 22 -7.89 13.15 -2.15
C GLY A 22 -6.58 13.20 -2.94
N GLU A 23 -5.45 13.45 -2.29
CA GLU A 23 -4.12 13.50 -2.92
C GLU A 23 -3.68 12.11 -3.39
N ARG A 24 -3.00 12.04 -4.54
CA ARG A 24 -2.45 10.77 -5.04
C ARG A 24 -1.30 10.31 -4.17
N THR A 25 -1.23 9.02 -3.87
CA THR A 25 -0.13 8.44 -3.08
C THR A 25 0.23 7.05 -3.60
N ALA A 26 1.50 6.69 -3.47
CA ALA A 26 1.89 5.28 -3.51
C ALA A 26 1.60 4.65 -2.14
N VAL A 27 1.38 3.34 -2.14
CA VAL A 27 1.26 2.54 -0.93
C VAL A 27 2.30 1.42 -0.98
N ALA A 28 2.98 1.18 0.12
CA ALA A 28 3.91 0.07 0.28
C ALA A 28 3.57 -0.70 1.56
N PHE A 29 3.77 -2.01 1.52
CA PHE A 29 3.53 -2.88 2.65
C PHE A 29 4.83 -3.50 3.14
N THR A 30 4.95 -3.65 4.45
CA THR A 30 6.09 -4.34 5.07
C THR A 30 5.98 -5.86 4.96
N SER A 31 4.80 -6.39 4.66
CA SER A 31 4.54 -7.82 4.49
C SER A 31 3.46 -8.09 3.44
N PRO A 32 3.57 -9.19 2.66
CA PRO A 32 2.50 -9.64 1.76
C PRO A 32 1.17 -9.88 2.48
N LEU A 33 1.19 -10.32 3.75
CA LEU A 33 -0.03 -10.57 4.52
C LEU A 33 -0.81 -9.28 4.79
N LYS A 34 -0.09 -8.19 5.12
CA LYS A 34 -0.70 -6.87 5.32
C LYS A 34 -1.28 -6.32 4.01
N LEU A 35 -0.60 -6.56 2.88
CA LEU A 35 -1.11 -6.21 1.56
C LEU A 35 -2.40 -6.98 1.25
N ALA A 36 -2.40 -8.30 1.42
CA ALA A 36 -3.55 -9.15 1.17
C ALA A 36 -4.74 -8.80 2.07
N LYS A 37 -4.49 -8.44 3.33
CA LYS A 37 -5.53 -7.97 4.26
C LYS A 37 -6.25 -6.71 3.75
N VAL A 38 -5.53 -5.78 3.13
CA VAL A 38 -6.09 -4.50 2.67
C VAL A 38 -6.66 -4.55 1.26
N LEU A 39 -5.98 -5.25 0.34
CA LEU A 39 -6.29 -5.22 -1.09
C LEU A 39 -6.86 -6.54 -1.63
N GLY A 40 -6.96 -7.56 -0.78
CA GLY A 40 -7.37 -8.91 -1.14
C GLY A 40 -6.18 -9.81 -1.54
N PRO A 41 -6.32 -11.14 -1.39
CA PRO A 41 -5.23 -12.09 -1.59
C PRO A 41 -4.75 -12.18 -3.05
N HIS A 42 -5.57 -11.77 -4.01
CA HIS A 42 -5.28 -11.83 -5.44
C HIS A 42 -4.65 -10.54 -5.99
N GLN A 43 -4.42 -9.52 -5.15
CA GLN A 43 -3.80 -8.27 -5.59
C GLN A 43 -2.35 -8.54 -6.03
N PRO A 44 -1.96 -8.25 -7.30
CA PRO A 44 -0.58 -8.38 -7.74
C PRO A 44 0.34 -7.38 -7.05
N TRP A 45 1.58 -7.78 -6.78
CA TRP A 45 2.59 -6.92 -6.16
C TRP A 45 4.01 -7.32 -6.59
N VAL A 46 4.94 -6.38 -6.41
CA VAL A 46 6.37 -6.58 -6.67
C VAL A 46 7.19 -6.16 -5.45
N LEU A 47 8.43 -6.66 -5.35
CA LEU A 47 9.38 -6.17 -4.36
C LEU A 47 10.13 -4.95 -4.91
N LEU A 48 10.06 -3.85 -4.18
CA LEU A 48 10.88 -2.67 -4.44
C LEU A 48 11.57 -2.20 -3.16
N THR A 49 12.76 -1.64 -3.32
CA THR A 49 13.39 -0.84 -2.27
C THR A 49 12.70 0.51 -2.16
N ALA A 50 12.73 1.13 -0.99
CA ALA A 50 12.17 2.48 -0.82
C ALA A 50 12.83 3.52 -1.76
N PRO A 51 14.17 3.50 -1.99
CA PRO A 51 14.80 4.36 -3.00
C PRO A 51 14.28 4.11 -4.42
N ALA A 52 14.16 2.86 -4.86
CA ALA A 52 13.67 2.56 -6.21
C ALA A 52 12.23 3.07 -6.41
N LEU A 53 11.35 2.84 -5.42
CA LEU A 53 9.98 3.36 -5.47
C LEU A 53 9.97 4.89 -5.52
N ARG A 54 10.78 5.58 -4.72
CA ARG A 54 10.90 7.05 -4.78
C ARG A 54 11.37 7.54 -6.14
N SER A 55 12.36 6.88 -6.74
CA SER A 55 12.85 7.23 -8.08
C SER A 55 11.77 7.06 -9.14
N MET A 56 10.94 6.01 -9.06
CA MET A 56 9.82 5.80 -9.98
C MET A 56 8.70 6.85 -9.83
N LEU A 57 8.56 7.43 -8.64
CA LEU A 57 7.56 8.46 -8.34
C LEU A 57 8.07 9.88 -8.63
N ALA A 58 9.36 10.05 -8.90
CA ALA A 58 9.96 11.35 -9.12
C ALA A 58 9.30 12.06 -10.33
N GLY A 59 8.89 13.31 -10.13
CA GLY A 59 8.20 14.11 -11.15
C GLY A 59 6.69 13.80 -11.28
N LEU A 60 6.15 12.85 -10.53
CA LEU A 60 4.71 12.65 -10.43
C LEU A 60 4.13 13.53 -9.31
N ASP A 61 2.94 14.05 -9.53
CA ASP A 61 2.16 14.74 -8.51
C ASP A 61 1.53 13.71 -7.54
N VAL A 62 2.36 13.25 -6.61
CA VAL A 62 2.02 12.31 -5.53
C VAL A 62 2.51 12.86 -4.18
N ALA A 63 1.68 12.74 -3.15
CA ALA A 63 1.98 13.17 -1.78
C ALA A 63 3.07 12.34 -1.09
N GLY A 64 3.40 11.16 -1.65
CA GLY A 64 4.50 10.32 -1.16
C GLY A 64 4.19 8.83 -1.14
N ILE A 65 4.79 8.13 -0.18
CA ILE A 65 4.61 6.69 0.04
C ILE A 65 3.99 6.50 1.43
N VAL A 66 2.79 5.93 1.48
CA VAL A 66 2.18 5.46 2.72
C VAL A 66 2.63 4.02 2.97
N THR A 67 3.30 3.79 4.10
CA THR A 67 3.69 2.45 4.54
C THR A 67 2.65 1.88 5.47
N ASP A 68 2.16 0.66 5.21
CA ASP A 68 1.18 -0.05 6.03
C ASP A 68 -0.03 0.83 6.40
N PRO A 69 -0.93 1.15 5.44
CA PRO A 69 -2.07 2.03 5.68
C PRO A 69 -2.99 1.50 6.81
N ALA A 70 -3.86 2.35 7.34
CA ALA A 70 -4.68 2.05 8.53
C ALA A 70 -5.43 0.70 8.47
N GLY A 71 -5.88 0.27 7.28
CA GLY A 71 -6.50 -1.05 7.10
C GLY A 71 -5.61 -2.26 7.44
N THR A 72 -4.31 -2.05 7.63
CA THR A 72 -3.38 -3.10 8.11
C THR A 72 -3.50 -3.35 9.61
N MET A 73 -3.96 -2.36 10.39
CA MET A 73 -4.11 -2.47 11.85
C MET A 73 -5.15 -3.54 12.19
N SER A 74 -4.88 -4.34 13.21
CA SER A 74 -5.94 -5.16 13.83
C SER A 74 -6.78 -4.25 14.71
N ALA A 75 -8.10 -4.41 14.71
CA ALA A 75 -8.96 -3.68 15.64
C ALA A 75 -8.45 -3.93 17.07
N PRO A 76 -8.38 -2.91 17.94
CA PRO A 76 -8.12 -3.15 19.35
C PRO A 76 -9.15 -4.16 19.86
N ALA A 77 -8.71 -5.20 20.59
CA ALA A 77 -9.64 -6.04 21.31
C ALA A 77 -10.47 -5.11 22.21
N ALA A 78 -11.79 -5.13 22.06
CA ALA A 78 -12.67 -4.36 22.92
C ALA A 78 -12.29 -4.68 24.37
N GLN A 79 -11.82 -3.68 25.11
CA GLN A 79 -11.51 -3.82 26.52
C GLN A 79 -12.84 -4.19 27.20
N GLN A 80 -13.04 -5.48 27.46
CA GLN A 80 -14.11 -5.94 28.32
C GLN A 80 -13.84 -5.35 29.70
N GLN A 81 -14.46 -4.20 29.93
CA GLN A 81 -14.52 -3.55 31.21
C GLN A 81 -15.43 -4.43 32.08
N VAL A 82 -14.81 -5.40 32.74
CA VAL A 82 -15.44 -6.16 33.82
C VAL A 82 -15.56 -5.17 34.97
N SER A 83 -16.78 -4.71 35.23
CA SER A 83 -17.17 -4.02 36.47
C SER A 83 -17.80 -5.02 37.41
#